data_AF-A0AAW6KJC5-F1
#
_entry.id   AF-A0AAW6KJC5-F1
#
_cell.length_a   1.000
_cell.length_b   1.000
_cell.length_c   1.000
_cell.angle_alpha   90.00
_cell.angle_beta   90.00
_cell.angle_gamma   90.00
#
_symmetry.space_group_name_H-M   'P 1'
#
loop_
_entity.id
_entity.type
_entity.pdbx_description
1 polymer ?
#
loop_
_entity_poly.entity_id
_entity_poly.type
_entity_poly.pdbx_seq_one_letter_code
_entity_poly.pdbx_strand_id
1 'polypeptide(L)'
;MAYVISAGTSIPRCHVDQKEAAVFAREMFKDSFKDIDRLLSAFQNGEIASRQFVMPLDWYKEAKSFKEKNQTYIDMAVRHSAEAVSNCLSDDRFLKKEIPCGKIDAIFFISSTGISTPSIEAKLMNILPFSKRAKRIPIWGLG
;
A
#
# COMPACT_ATOMS: atom_id res chain seq x y z
N MET A 1 19.68 20.22 10.51
CA MET A 1 19.85 19.06 9.60
C MET A 1 18.74 18.07 9.90
N ALA A 2 18.11 17.49 8.88
CA ALA A 2 17.06 16.48 9.08
C ALA A 2 17.68 15.07 9.08
N TYR A 3 17.11 14.17 9.89
CA TYR A 3 17.55 12.79 10.01
C TYR A 3 16.35 11.85 10.01
N VAL A 4 16.51 10.66 9.43
CA VAL A 4 15.58 9.55 9.61
C VAL A 4 15.93 8.87 10.93
N ILE A 5 14.99 8.84 11.87
CA ILE A 5 15.21 8.27 13.22
C ILE A 5 14.58 6.89 13.40
N SER A 6 13.66 6.50 12.52
CA SER A 6 13.00 5.20 12.51
C SER A 6 12.33 4.95 11.16
N ALA A 7 12.06 3.68 10.85
CA ALA A 7 11.28 3.25 9.70
C ALA A 7 10.38 2.09 10.10
N GLY A 8 9.14 2.11 9.60
CA GLY A 8 8.17 1.05 9.82
C GLY A 8 7.45 0.70 8.54
N THR A 9 7.12 -0.57 8.38
CA THR A 9 6.41 -1.10 7.22
C THR A 9 5.19 -1.88 7.66
N SER A 10 4.18 -1.94 6.81
CA SER A 10 3.09 -2.91 6.91
C SER A 10 3.00 -3.65 5.59
N ILE A 11 3.13 -4.97 5.63
CA ILE A 11 3.21 -5.81 4.45
C ILE A 11 1.87 -6.52 4.28
N PRO A 12 1.22 -6.43 3.10
CA PRO A 12 0.03 -7.21 2.81
C PRO A 12 0.26 -8.71 2.97
N ARG A 13 -0.79 -9.45 3.35
CA ARG A 13 -0.66 -10.86 3.74
C ARG A 13 -0.77 -11.83 2.56
N CYS A 14 -1.33 -11.41 1.44
CA CYS A 14 -1.52 -12.28 0.28
C CYS A 14 -0.21 -12.36 -0.49
N HIS A 15 0.62 -13.32 -0.10
CA HIS A 15 1.83 -13.67 -0.81
C HIS A 15 1.47 -14.43 -2.09
N VAL A 16 1.99 -13.97 -3.22
CA VAL A 16 1.79 -14.59 -4.53
C VAL A 16 3.16 -14.80 -5.14
N ASP A 17 3.51 -16.05 -5.40
CA ASP A 17 4.77 -16.35 -6.07
C ASP A 17 4.72 -15.94 -7.55
N GLN A 18 5.89 -15.77 -8.16
CA GLN A 18 5.94 -15.27 -9.54
C GLN A 18 5.31 -16.22 -10.56
N LYS A 19 5.31 -17.54 -10.31
CA LYS A 19 4.68 -18.53 -11.20
C LYS A 19 3.16 -18.42 -11.10
N GLU A 20 2.63 -18.32 -9.89
CA GLU A 20 1.21 -18.10 -9.60
C GLU A 20 0.74 -16.79 -10.24
N ALA A 21 1.52 -15.71 -10.11
CA ALA A 21 1.21 -14.42 -10.73
C ALA A 21 1.15 -14.52 -12.27
N ALA A 22 2.04 -15.31 -12.89
CA ALA A 22 2.05 -15.53 -14.34
C ALA A 22 0.86 -16.36 -14.82
N VAL A 23 0.50 -17.43 -14.09
CA VAL A 23 -0.70 -18.24 -14.35
C VAL A 23 -1.95 -17.36 -14.24
N PHE A 24 -2.05 -16.59 -13.16
CA PHE A 24 -3.15 -15.68 -12.93
C PHE A 24 -3.28 -14.63 -14.05
N ALA A 25 -2.18 -14.02 -14.47
CA ALA A 25 -2.17 -13.07 -15.58
C ALA A 25 -2.60 -13.72 -16.90
N ARG A 26 -2.17 -14.96 -17.18
CA ARG A 26 -2.61 -15.71 -18.36
C ARG A 26 -4.13 -15.91 -18.34
N GLU A 27 -4.69 -16.36 -17.22
CA GLU A 27 -6.13 -16.59 -17.07
C GLU A 27 -6.95 -15.32 -17.30
N MET A 28 -6.49 -14.20 -16.74
CA MET A 28 -7.16 -12.90 -16.84
C MET A 28 -7.15 -12.30 -18.24
N PHE A 29 -6.09 -12.54 -19.01
CA PHE A 29 -5.80 -11.75 -20.22
C PHE A 29 -5.67 -12.56 -21.51
N LYS A 30 -5.78 -13.89 -21.47
CA LYS A 30 -5.68 -14.76 -22.67
C LYS A 30 -6.59 -14.35 -23.82
N ASP A 31 -7.80 -13.85 -23.52
CA ASP A 31 -8.79 -13.48 -24.53
C ASP A 31 -8.61 -12.03 -25.01
N SER A 32 -7.79 -11.24 -24.31
CA SER A 32 -7.53 -9.82 -24.63
C SER A 32 -6.27 -9.61 -25.48
N PHE A 33 -5.33 -10.56 -25.49
CA PHE A 33 -4.07 -10.44 -26.22
C PHE A 33 -3.79 -11.68 -27.08
N LYS A 34 -3.54 -11.45 -28.38
CA LYS A 34 -3.24 -12.52 -29.35
C LYS A 34 -1.96 -13.30 -29.05
N ASP A 35 -1.00 -12.66 -28.41
CA ASP A 35 0.31 -13.24 -28.05
C ASP A 35 0.63 -12.96 -26.57
N ILE A 36 -0.21 -13.54 -25.70
CA ILE A 36 -0.06 -13.41 -24.25
C ILE A 36 1.25 -14.07 -23.76
N ASP A 37 1.70 -15.14 -24.44
CA ASP A 37 2.87 -15.90 -24.01
C ASP A 37 4.17 -15.10 -24.13
N ARG A 38 4.31 -14.27 -25.17
CA ARG A 38 5.43 -13.32 -25.25
C ARG A 38 5.41 -12.32 -24.09
N LEU A 39 4.25 -11.81 -23.68
CA LEU A 39 4.14 -10.86 -22.57
C LEU A 39 4.45 -11.53 -21.22
N LEU A 40 4.05 -12.78 -21.03
CA LEU A 40 4.31 -13.53 -19.79
C LEU A 40 5.79 -13.80 -19.55
N SER A 41 6.64 -13.78 -20.59
CA SER A 41 8.10 -13.86 -20.41
C SER A 41 8.66 -12.75 -19.51
N ALA A 42 7.99 -11.58 -19.43
CA ALA A 42 8.37 -10.50 -18.52
C ALA A 42 8.30 -10.89 -17.04
N PHE A 43 7.45 -11.88 -16.67
CA PHE A 43 7.43 -12.40 -15.30
C PHE A 43 8.69 -13.21 -15.00
N GLN A 44 9.23 -13.96 -15.96
CA GLN A 44 10.44 -14.76 -15.75
C GLN A 44 11.69 -13.89 -15.69
N ASN A 45 11.75 -12.84 -16.52
CA ASN A 45 12.92 -11.96 -16.63
C ASN A 45 12.95 -10.82 -15.60
N GLY A 46 11.93 -10.72 -14.74
CA GLY A 46 11.76 -9.59 -13.82
C GLY A 46 12.53 -9.69 -12.51
N GLU A 47 13.27 -10.79 -12.26
CA GLU A 47 13.98 -11.08 -11.00
C GLU A 47 13.12 -10.96 -9.72
N ILE A 48 11.80 -11.05 -9.87
CA ILE A 48 10.85 -11.01 -8.76
C ILE A 48 10.52 -12.45 -8.38
N ALA A 49 10.85 -12.84 -7.15
CA ALA A 49 10.48 -14.14 -6.61
C ALA A 49 9.00 -14.22 -6.22
N SER A 50 8.47 -13.14 -5.64
CA SER A 50 7.10 -13.07 -5.14
C SER A 50 6.65 -11.62 -4.99
N ARG A 51 5.33 -11.42 -4.88
CA ARG A 51 4.70 -10.12 -4.63
C ARG A 51 3.68 -10.24 -3.51
N GLN A 52 3.38 -9.09 -2.91
CA GLN A 52 2.37 -8.98 -1.86
C GLN A 52 1.15 -8.26 -2.44
N PHE A 53 0.03 -8.95 -2.40
CA PHE A 53 -1.27 -8.43 -2.81
C PHE A 53 -2.08 -8.05 -1.58
N VAL A 54 -2.90 -7.01 -1.73
CA VAL A 54 -3.73 -6.50 -0.64
C VAL A 54 -5.01 -7.30 -0.45
N MET A 55 -5.48 -7.95 -1.52
CA MET A 55 -6.60 -8.88 -1.54
C MET A 55 -6.14 -10.23 -2.11
N PRO A 56 -6.85 -11.34 -1.85
CA PRO A 56 -6.58 -12.62 -2.50
C PRO A 56 -6.79 -12.54 -4.01
N LEU A 57 -6.10 -13.40 -4.78
CA LEU A 57 -6.19 -13.40 -6.26
C LEU A 57 -7.62 -13.52 -6.79
N ASP A 58 -8.48 -14.30 -6.12
CA ASP A 58 -9.88 -14.45 -6.50
C ASP A 58 -10.65 -13.13 -6.48
N TRP A 59 -10.28 -12.19 -5.61
CA TRP A 59 -10.88 -10.85 -5.61
C TRP A 59 -10.63 -10.13 -6.93
N TYR A 60 -9.50 -10.37 -7.60
CA TYR A 60 -9.15 -9.73 -8.87
C TYR A 60 -9.77 -10.42 -10.10
N LYS A 61 -10.30 -11.64 -9.95
CA LYS A 61 -10.99 -12.37 -11.04
C LYS A 61 -12.33 -11.75 -11.40
N GLU A 62 -12.98 -11.15 -10.41
CA GLU A 62 -14.27 -10.51 -10.58
C GLU A 62 -14.12 -9.10 -11.14
N ALA A 63 -14.98 -8.76 -12.12
CA ALA A 63 -15.11 -7.39 -12.56
C ALA A 63 -15.60 -6.52 -11.40
N LYS A 64 -14.85 -5.47 -11.07
CA LYS A 64 -15.20 -4.50 -10.02
C LYS A 64 -15.25 -3.10 -10.61
N SER A 65 -16.27 -2.35 -10.19
CA SER A 65 -16.39 -0.95 -10.50
C SER A 65 -15.23 -0.16 -9.91
N PHE A 66 -14.99 1.04 -10.48
CA PHE A 66 -14.02 1.97 -9.91
C PHE A 66 -14.31 2.27 -8.43
N LYS A 67 -15.60 2.43 -8.07
CA LYS A 67 -16.03 2.69 -6.70
C LYS A 67 -15.60 1.59 -5.74
N GLU A 68 -15.83 0.33 -6.10
CA GLU A 68 -15.45 -0.82 -5.26
C GLU A 68 -13.93 -0.92 -5.09
N LYS A 69 -13.18 -0.82 -6.19
CA LYS A 69 -11.71 -0.84 -6.16
C LYS A 69 -11.15 0.29 -5.29
N ASN A 70 -11.70 1.49 -5.45
CA ASN A 70 -11.26 2.66 -4.71
C ASN A 70 -11.64 2.59 -3.22
N GLN A 71 -12.80 2.01 -2.89
CA GLN A 71 -13.19 1.78 -1.50
C GLN A 71 -12.23 0.80 -0.83
N THR A 72 -11.91 -0.34 -1.48
CA THR A 72 -10.90 -1.28 -0.97
C THR A 72 -9.54 -0.61 -0.82
N TYR A 73 -9.12 0.22 -1.78
CA TYR A 73 -7.90 1.02 -1.64
C TYR A 73 -7.94 1.91 -0.39
N ILE A 74 -9.02 2.66 -0.15
CA ILE A 74 -9.13 3.56 1.01
C ILE A 74 -9.01 2.76 2.31
N ASP A 75 -9.77 1.68 2.44
CA ASP A 75 -9.83 0.87 3.66
C ASP A 75 -8.46 0.24 3.97
N MET A 76 -7.82 -0.32 2.94
CA MET A 76 -6.53 -0.97 3.10
C MET A 76 -5.38 0.03 3.25
N ALA A 77 -5.41 1.18 2.57
CA ALA A 77 -4.42 2.22 2.73
C ALA A 77 -4.45 2.79 4.15
N VAL A 78 -5.64 3.04 4.72
CA VAL A 78 -5.77 3.49 6.12
C VAL A 78 -5.23 2.44 7.08
N ARG A 79 -5.60 1.16 6.89
CA ARG A 79 -5.15 0.05 7.74
C ARG A 79 -3.62 -0.13 7.70
N HIS A 80 -3.04 -0.25 6.51
CA HIS A 80 -1.60 -0.44 6.34
C HIS A 80 -0.81 0.79 6.78
N SER A 81 -1.34 2.01 6.58
CA SER A 81 -0.70 3.22 7.11
C SER A 81 -0.69 3.24 8.63
N ALA A 82 -1.78 2.83 9.29
CA ALA A 82 -1.83 2.78 10.74
C ALA A 82 -0.84 1.79 11.35
N GLU A 83 -0.74 0.60 10.75
CA GLU A 83 0.24 -0.41 11.16
C GLU A 83 1.67 0.04 10.88
N ALA A 84 1.96 0.61 9.70
CA ALA A 84 3.30 1.11 9.37
C ALA A 84 3.73 2.25 10.29
N VAL A 85 2.84 3.18 10.62
CA VAL A 85 3.10 4.25 11.61
C VAL A 85 3.34 3.65 12.98
N SER A 86 2.49 2.73 13.44
CA SER A 86 2.65 2.10 14.76
C SER A 86 3.99 1.39 14.85
N ASN A 87 4.34 0.57 13.85
CA ASN A 87 5.61 -0.12 13.75
C ASN A 87 6.79 0.86 13.73
N CYS A 88 6.70 1.97 13.00
CA CYS A 88 7.75 2.98 12.95
C CYS A 88 7.97 3.65 14.32
N LEU A 89 6.88 4.00 15.01
CA LEU A 89 6.93 4.76 16.26
C LEU A 89 7.30 3.91 17.49
N SER A 90 7.22 2.58 17.38
CA SER A 90 7.56 1.63 18.46
C SER A 90 8.75 0.72 18.15
N ASP A 91 9.44 0.91 17.01
CA ASP A 91 10.56 0.04 16.60
C ASP A 91 11.79 0.15 17.53
N ASP A 92 12.06 -0.90 18.30
CA ASP A 92 13.17 -0.96 19.25
C ASP A 92 14.56 -1.08 18.59
N ARG A 93 14.61 -1.43 17.30
CA ARG A 93 15.87 -1.46 16.52
C ARG A 93 16.39 -0.06 16.26
N PHE A 94 15.49 0.93 16.18
CA PHE A 94 15.83 2.31 15.86
C PHE A 94 15.62 3.26 17.05
N LEU A 95 14.63 3.01 17.90
CA LEU A 95 14.20 3.92 18.96
C LEU A 95 14.56 3.37 20.34
N LYS A 96 15.09 4.25 21.21
CA LYS A 96 15.31 3.94 22.63
C LYS A 96 14.01 3.86 23.45
N LYS A 97 12.94 4.46 22.93
CA LYS A 97 11.61 4.50 23.53
C LYS A 97 10.58 4.79 22.45
N GLU A 98 9.37 4.31 22.65
CA GLU A 98 8.24 4.62 21.77
C GLU A 98 8.03 6.14 21.68
N ILE A 99 7.72 6.61 20.48
CA ILE A 99 7.36 8.01 20.21
C ILE A 99 5.83 8.09 20.10
N PRO A 100 5.13 8.80 21.00
CA PRO A 100 3.69 8.96 20.88
C PRO A 100 3.29 9.63 19.57
N CYS A 101 2.23 9.17 18.90
CA CYS A 101 1.69 9.80 17.68
C CYS A 101 1.45 11.31 17.84
N GLY A 102 1.07 11.76 19.03
CA GLY A 102 0.86 13.18 19.34
C GLY A 102 2.11 14.06 19.23
N LYS A 103 3.32 13.47 19.13
CA LYS A 103 4.58 14.19 18.89
C LYS A 103 4.87 14.45 17.41
N ILE A 104 4.03 13.96 16.50
CA ILE A 104 4.18 14.18 15.06
C ILE A 104 3.52 15.49 14.67
N ASP A 105 4.33 16.44 14.18
CA ASP A 105 3.87 17.78 13.78
C ASP A 105 3.41 17.86 12.32
N ALA A 106 3.84 16.93 11.47
CA ALA A 106 3.48 16.90 10.06
C ALA A 106 3.39 15.47 9.52
N ILE A 107 2.40 15.22 8.65
CA ILE A 107 2.21 13.95 7.94
C ILE A 107 2.23 14.25 6.44
N PHE A 108 3.22 13.69 5.75
CA PHE A 108 3.32 13.70 4.30
C PHE A 108 2.82 12.35 3.80
N PHE A 109 1.76 12.35 3.01
CA PHE A 109 1.18 11.12 2.46
C PHE A 109 1.23 11.17 0.94
N ILE A 110 1.77 10.12 0.32
CA ILE A 110 1.96 10.03 -1.13
C ILE A 110 1.40 8.70 -1.61
N SER A 111 0.56 8.75 -2.64
CA SER A 111 0.01 7.55 -3.30
C SER A 111 -0.45 7.88 -4.72
N SER A 112 -0.24 6.95 -5.65
CA SER A 112 -0.72 7.00 -7.04
C SER A 112 -1.80 5.96 -7.33
N THR A 113 -2.25 5.19 -6.33
CA THR A 113 -3.10 4.00 -6.54
C THR A 113 -4.59 4.28 -6.57
N GLY A 114 -5.09 5.21 -5.74
CA GLY A 114 -6.52 5.51 -5.65
C GLY A 114 -6.77 6.86 -4.98
N ILE A 115 -8.01 7.36 -5.06
CA ILE A 115 -8.38 8.75 -4.75
C ILE A 115 -9.28 8.80 -3.51
N SER A 116 -9.02 9.75 -2.59
CA SER A 116 -9.80 9.86 -1.36
C SER A 116 -10.02 11.31 -0.94
N THR A 117 -11.29 11.65 -0.67
CA THR A 117 -11.72 12.89 -0.03
C THR A 117 -12.67 12.55 1.13
N PRO A 118 -12.34 12.82 2.40
CA PRO A 118 -11.05 13.32 2.91
C PRO A 118 -9.87 12.40 2.56
N SER A 119 -8.66 12.94 2.54
CA SER A 119 -7.42 12.24 2.21
C SER A 119 -7.07 11.12 3.22
N ILE A 120 -6.16 10.22 2.85
CA ILE A 120 -5.85 9.03 3.66
C ILE A 120 -5.28 9.42 5.03
N GLU A 121 -4.38 10.39 5.10
CA GLU A 121 -3.83 10.86 6.37
C GLU A 121 -4.89 11.55 7.24
N ALA A 122 -5.92 12.17 6.64
CA ALA A 122 -7.05 12.70 7.40
C ALA A 122 -7.89 11.58 8.03
N LYS A 123 -8.13 10.49 7.29
CA LYS A 123 -8.80 9.29 7.83
C LYS A 123 -7.96 8.60 8.90
N LEU A 124 -6.65 8.54 8.71
CA LEU A 124 -5.69 7.98 9.66
C LEU A 124 -5.72 8.72 11.01
N MET A 125 -5.84 10.05 11.00
CA MET A 125 -5.95 10.87 12.21
C MET A 125 -7.25 10.63 13.01
N ASN A 126 -8.25 9.96 12.44
CA ASN A 126 -9.44 9.54 13.19
C ASN A 126 -9.22 8.26 14.01
N ILE A 127 -8.18 7.48 13.69
CA ILE A 127 -7.90 6.19 14.34
C ILE A 127 -6.60 6.16 15.13
N LEU A 128 -5.66 7.07 14.84
CA LEU A 128 -4.43 7.27 15.60
C LEU A 128 -4.44 8.63 16.32
N PRO A 129 -3.93 8.72 17.57
CA PRO A 129 -4.04 9.92 18.40
C PRO A 129 -2.98 10.98 18.04
N PHE A 130 -2.98 11.41 16.78
CA PHE A 130 -2.17 12.52 16.32
C PHE A 130 -2.62 13.84 16.94
N SER A 131 -1.71 14.81 16.99
CA SER A 131 -2.05 16.16 17.41
C SER A 131 -3.08 16.78 16.46
N LYS A 132 -4.12 17.44 17.00
CA LYS A 132 -5.07 18.24 16.21
C LYS A 132 -4.39 19.41 15.47
N ARG A 133 -3.15 19.76 15.86
CA ARG A 133 -2.33 20.80 15.23
C ARG A 133 -1.41 20.26 14.14
N ALA A 134 -1.33 18.94 13.97
CA ALA A 134 -0.46 18.32 12.97
C ALA A 134 -0.84 18.80 11.56
N LYS A 135 0.18 19.16 10.77
CA LYS A 135 -0.01 19.55 9.37
C LYS A 135 -0.21 18.30 8.52
N ARG A 136 -1.23 18.32 7.68
CA ARG A 136 -1.49 17.26 6.69
C ARG A 136 -1.07 17.72 5.31
N ILE A 137 -0.23 16.94 4.66
CA ILE A 137 0.37 17.29 3.37
C ILE A 137 0.16 16.09 2.43
N PRO A 138 -1.07 15.91 1.89
CA PRO A 138 -1.33 14.89 0.89
C PRO A 138 -0.74 15.32 -0.45
N ILE A 139 0.10 14.48 -1.04
CA ILE A 139 0.74 14.72 -2.33
C ILE A 139 0.19 13.72 -3.34
N TRP A 140 -0.34 14.27 -4.44
CA TRP A 140 -0.98 13.53 -5.52
C TRP A 140 -0.19 13.70 -6.82
N GLY A 141 -0.24 12.70 -7.70
CA GLY A 141 0.27 12.84 -9.08
C GLY A 141 1.80 12.79 -9.23
N LEU A 142 2.50 12.11 -8.32
CA LEU A 142 3.95 11.83 -8.43
C LEU A 142 4.26 10.44 -9.01
N GLY A 143 3.32 9.88 -9.79
CA GLY A 143 3.43 8.56 -10.42
C GLY A 143 3.76 8.66 -11.90
#